data_AF-X1L7K5-F1
#
_entry.id   AF-X1L7K5-F1
#
_cell.length_a   1.000
_cell.length_b   1.000
_cell.length_c   1.000
_cell.angle_alpha   90.00
_cell.angle_beta   90.00
_cell.angle_gamma   90.00
#
_symmetry.space_group_name_H-M   'P 1'
#
loop_
_entity.id
_entity.type
_entity.pdbx_description
1 polymer ?
#
loop_
_entity_poly.entity_id
_entity_poly.type
_entity_poly.pdbx_seq_one_letter_code
_entity_poly.pdbx_strand_id
1 'polypeptide(L)'
;MQCKNAIELSKSLVAEWLEKYMFAEETASKEKSNGIAEMLSDHSFFKSHGRHIGREQAKKKYELKIGNLEDDQDLQDLVLSVFHTTTHTFNATPAVKIIENHLGKAFVKQIPAISASRISILLPFFINSA
;
A
#
# COMPACT_ATOMS: atom_id res chain seq x y z
N MET A 1 17.51 13.97 -13.64
CA MET A 1 16.39 14.12 -14.59
C MET A 1 15.24 13.19 -14.24
N GLN A 2 15.48 11.88 -14.08
CA GLN A 2 14.44 10.88 -13.74
C GLN A 2 13.62 11.22 -12.48
N CYS A 3 14.25 11.65 -11.37
CA CYS A 3 13.52 11.99 -10.15
C CYS A 3 12.57 13.19 -10.33
N LYS A 4 12.98 14.20 -11.11
CA LYS A 4 12.13 15.36 -11.42
C LYS A 4 10.93 14.92 -12.26
N ASN A 5 11.17 14.12 -13.30
CA ASN A 5 10.10 13.59 -14.14
C ASN A 5 9.11 12.72 -13.35
N ALA A 6 9.59 11.94 -12.37
CA ALA A 6 8.73 11.13 -11.51
C ALA A 6 7.84 12.00 -10.60
N ILE A 7 8.36 13.11 -10.08
CA ILE A 7 7.58 14.07 -9.29
C ILE A 7 6.51 14.71 -10.17
N GLU A 8 6.89 15.21 -11.35
CA GLU A 8 5.94 15.83 -12.28
C GLU A 8 4.84 14.87 -12.74
N LEU A 9 5.19 13.60 -13.01
CA LEU A 9 4.22 12.57 -13.35
C LEU A 9 3.28 12.25 -12.18
N SER A 10 3.81 12.15 -10.96
CA SER A 10 2.99 11.93 -9.76
C SER A 10 2.00 13.08 -9.55
N LYS A 11 2.48 14.32 -9.68
CA LYS A 11 1.65 15.53 -9.59
C LYS A 11 0.52 15.50 -10.62
N SER A 12 0.83 15.21 -11.89
CA SER A 12 -0.17 15.21 -12.95
C SER A 12 -1.24 14.14 -12.76
N LEU A 13 -0.86 12.93 -12.35
CA LEU A 13 -1.79 11.83 -12.09
C LEU A 13 -2.74 12.16 -10.93
N VAL A 14 -2.22 12.71 -9.84
CA VAL A 14 -3.04 13.10 -8.68
C VAL A 14 -4.04 14.20 -9.09
N ALA A 15 -3.59 15.22 -9.81
CA ALA A 15 -4.47 16.29 -10.29
C ALA A 15 -5.58 15.72 -11.20
N GLU A 16 -5.22 14.86 -12.17
CA GLU A 16 -6.19 14.24 -13.08
C GLU A 16 -7.24 13.42 -12.32
N TRP A 17 -6.83 12.60 -11.36
CA TRP A 17 -7.77 11.74 -10.62
C TRP A 17 -8.67 12.52 -9.67
N LEU A 18 -8.13 13.56 -9.01
CA LEU A 18 -8.94 14.43 -8.17
C LEU A 18 -9.98 15.17 -9.01
N GLU A 19 -9.62 15.68 -10.18
CA GLU A 19 -10.53 16.39 -11.08
C GLU A 19 -11.61 15.44 -11.62
N LYS A 20 -11.18 14.27 -12.12
CA LYS A 20 -12.07 13.32 -12.80
C LYS A 20 -13.00 12.55 -11.88
N TYR A 21 -12.61 12.30 -10.62
CA TYR A 21 -13.37 11.44 -9.72
C TYR A 21 -13.83 12.16 -8.46
N MET A 22 -12.92 12.71 -7.65
CA MET A 22 -13.28 13.29 -6.35
C MET A 22 -14.08 14.60 -6.49
N PHE A 23 -13.72 15.42 -7.47
CA PHE A 23 -14.28 16.75 -7.70
C PHE A 23 -15.02 16.88 -9.04
N ALA A 24 -15.42 15.76 -9.66
CA ALA A 24 -16.05 15.73 -10.98
C ALA A 24 -17.21 16.72 -11.14
N GLU A 25 -17.99 16.92 -10.08
CA GLU A 25 -19.19 17.76 -10.06
C GLU A 25 -18.96 19.18 -9.51
N GLU A 26 -17.70 19.60 -9.28
CA GLU A 26 -17.37 20.94 -8.77
C GLU A 26 -16.95 21.91 -9.89
N THR A 27 -17.43 23.15 -9.82
CA THR A 27 -17.15 24.19 -10.84
C THR A 27 -15.68 24.63 -10.90
N ALA A 28 -14.92 24.42 -9.82
CA ALA A 28 -13.48 24.74 -9.72
C ALA A 28 -12.62 23.48 -9.54
N SER A 29 -13.09 22.32 -10.04
CA SER A 29 -12.46 21.01 -9.84
C SER A 29 -10.99 20.98 -10.26
N LYS A 30 -10.65 21.55 -11.43
CA LYS A 30 -9.28 21.60 -11.95
C LYS A 30 -8.34 22.42 -11.08
N GLU A 31 -8.74 23.62 -10.68
CA GLU A 31 -7.92 24.49 -9.84
C GLU A 31 -7.68 23.87 -8.47
N LYS A 32 -8.75 23.34 -7.85
CA LYS A 32 -8.67 22.63 -6.57
C LYS A 32 -7.77 21.40 -6.64
N SER A 33 -7.90 20.61 -7.70
CA SER A 33 -7.09 19.40 -7.91
C SER A 33 -5.61 19.71 -8.09
N ASN A 34 -5.29 20.74 -8.88
CA ASN A 34 -3.92 21.21 -9.06
C ASN A 34 -3.32 21.73 -7.75
N GLY A 35 -4.08 22.54 -6.99
CA GLY A 35 -3.63 23.06 -5.70
C GLY A 35 -3.33 21.94 -4.70
N ILE A 36 -4.20 20.93 -4.62
CA ILE A 36 -4.01 19.77 -3.75
C ILE A 36 -2.82 18.93 -4.20
N ALA A 37 -2.67 18.66 -5.50
CA ALA A 37 -1.54 17.90 -6.04
C ALA A 37 -0.19 18.59 -5.76
N GLU A 38 -0.12 19.92 -5.93
CA GLU A 38 1.08 20.69 -5.60
C GLU A 38 1.40 20.56 -4.10
N MET A 39 0.41 20.74 -3.23
CA MET A 39 0.60 20.60 -1.78
C MET A 39 1.04 19.20 -1.34
N LEU A 40 0.47 18.13 -1.92
CA LEU A 40 0.83 16.75 -1.56
C LEU A 40 2.23 16.36 -2.06
N SER A 41 2.72 17.03 -3.09
CA SER A 41 4.05 16.79 -3.64
C SER A 41 5.17 17.59 -2.96
N ASP A 42 4.82 18.61 -2.18
CA ASP A 42 5.80 19.50 -1.54
C ASP A 42 6.49 18.82 -0.35
N HIS A 43 7.74 18.41 -0.58
CA HIS A 43 8.61 17.78 0.41
C HIS A 43 8.85 18.61 1.67
N SER A 44 8.67 19.94 1.64
CA SER A 44 8.84 20.80 2.81
C SER A 44 7.81 20.50 3.92
N PHE A 45 6.61 20.05 3.55
CA PHE A 45 5.56 19.65 4.49
C PHE A 45 5.81 18.26 5.09
N PHE A 46 6.42 17.37 4.31
CA PHE A 46 6.70 15.97 4.65
C PHE A 46 8.18 15.80 4.99
N LYS A 47 8.62 16.48 6.07
CA LYS A 47 10.01 16.50 6.58
C LYS A 47 10.70 15.13 6.66
N SER A 48 9.95 14.03 6.70
CA SER A 48 10.42 12.66 6.49
C SER A 48 9.37 11.82 5.74
N HIS A 49 9.81 10.81 4.98
CA HIS A 49 8.92 9.86 4.27
C HIS A 49 7.95 9.11 5.21
N GLY A 50 8.26 9.02 6.50
CA GLY A 50 7.41 8.36 7.51
C GLY A 50 6.31 9.24 8.09
N ARG A 51 6.18 10.50 7.67
CA ARG A 51 5.16 11.40 8.20
C ARG A 51 3.81 11.16 7.51
N HIS A 52 2.95 10.42 8.19
CA HIS A 52 1.59 10.13 7.75
C HIS A 52 0.72 11.40 7.66
N ILE A 53 -0.19 11.41 6.69
CA ILE A 53 -1.28 12.38 6.61
C ILE A 53 -2.46 11.82 7.39
N GLY A 54 -2.79 12.44 8.53
CA GLY A 54 -3.96 12.05 9.30
C GLY A 54 -5.27 12.43 8.61
N ARG A 55 -6.36 11.71 8.91
CA ARG A 55 -7.71 11.97 8.36
C ARG A 55 -8.17 13.42 8.55
N GLU A 56 -8.01 13.96 9.76
CA GLU A 56 -8.41 15.36 10.03
C GLU A 56 -7.57 16.36 9.25
N GLN A 57 -6.29 16.04 9.01
CA GLN A 57 -5.42 16.85 8.17
C GLN A 57 -5.88 16.78 6.71
N ALA A 58 -6.17 15.57 6.19
CA ALA A 58 -6.78 15.34 4.87
C ALA A 58 -8.02 16.20 4.64
N LYS A 59 -8.95 16.20 5.60
CA LYS A 59 -10.19 16.98 5.54
C LYS A 59 -9.96 18.48 5.67
N LYS A 60 -9.29 18.92 6.74
CA LYS A 60 -9.25 20.34 7.12
C LYS A 60 -8.16 21.14 6.40
N LYS A 61 -7.01 20.52 6.14
CA LYS A 61 -5.86 21.20 5.53
C LYS A 61 -5.84 21.03 4.01
N TYR A 62 -6.27 19.88 3.52
CA TYR A 62 -6.22 19.56 2.09
C TYR A 62 -7.59 19.55 1.42
N GLU A 63 -8.67 19.76 2.18
CA GLU A 63 -10.05 19.84 1.68
C GLU A 63 -10.47 18.63 0.82
N LEU A 64 -9.84 17.48 1.10
CA LEU A 64 -10.17 16.22 0.46
C LEU A 64 -11.53 15.74 0.97
N LYS A 65 -12.32 15.16 0.06
CA LYS A 65 -13.59 14.51 0.41
C LYS A 65 -13.31 13.14 1.00
N ILE A 66 -13.22 13.09 2.33
CA ILE A 66 -12.97 11.84 3.07
C ILE A 66 -14.25 11.43 3.79
N GLY A 67 -14.84 10.30 3.40
CA GLY A 67 -15.85 9.60 4.21
C GLY A 67 -15.17 8.79 5.32
N ASN A 68 -15.82 8.67 6.49
CA ASN A 68 -15.32 7.74 7.51
C ASN A 68 -15.88 6.36 7.20
N LEU A 69 -15.02 5.35 7.21
CA LEU A 69 -15.47 3.96 7.07
C LEU A 69 -16.41 3.58 8.22
N GLU A 70 -16.17 4.15 9.40
CA GLU A 70 -16.91 3.91 10.63
C GLU A 70 -18.36 4.42 10.60
N ASP A 71 -18.71 5.30 9.65
CA ASP A 71 -20.07 5.84 9.51
C ASP A 71 -21.04 4.78 8.94
N ASP A 72 -20.53 3.68 8.37
CA ASP A 72 -21.30 2.53 7.87
C ASP A 72 -20.72 1.23 8.46
N GLN A 73 -21.43 0.67 9.46
CA GLN A 73 -20.95 -0.51 10.20
C GLN A 73 -20.92 -1.78 9.35
N ASP A 74 -21.86 -1.95 8.41
CA ASP A 74 -21.90 -3.13 7.55
C ASP A 74 -20.73 -3.09 6.55
N LEU A 75 -20.49 -1.93 5.93
CA LEU A 75 -19.34 -1.74 5.06
C LEU A 75 -18.02 -1.91 5.83
N GLN A 76 -17.95 -1.37 7.05
CA GLN A 76 -16.77 -1.49 7.90
C GLN A 76 -16.45 -2.96 8.18
N ASP A 77 -17.43 -3.77 8.59
CA ASP A 77 -17.22 -5.18 8.92
C ASP A 77 -16.77 -6.00 7.70
N LEU A 78 -17.36 -5.74 6.52
CA LEU A 78 -16.96 -6.38 5.26
C LEU A 78 -15.51 -6.04 4.88
N VAL A 79 -15.11 -4.76 4.97
CA VAL A 79 -13.74 -4.33 4.66
C VAL A 79 -12.73 -4.91 5.66
N LEU A 80 -13.05 -4.89 6.96
CA LEU A 80 -12.19 -5.44 8.00
C LEU A 80 -12.05 -6.96 7.87
N SER A 81 -13.10 -7.67 7.48
CA SER A 81 -13.03 -9.11 7.19
C SER A 81 -12.01 -9.44 6.10
N VAL A 82 -12.02 -8.71 4.99
CA VAL A 82 -11.03 -8.87 3.91
C VAL A 82 -9.63 -8.49 4.38
N PHE A 83 -9.49 -7.37 5.10
CA PHE A 83 -8.21 -6.92 5.64
C PHE A 83 -7.60 -7.97 6.58
N HIS A 84 -8.33 -8.43 7.59
CA HIS A 84 -7.85 -9.42 8.57
C HIS A 84 -7.53 -10.76 7.91
N THR A 85 -8.38 -11.25 7.00
CA THR A 85 -8.11 -12.48 6.26
C THR A 85 -6.82 -12.36 5.44
N THR A 86 -6.60 -11.22 4.78
CA THR A 86 -5.38 -10.93 4.02
C THR A 86 -4.16 -10.89 4.94
N THR A 87 -4.25 -10.21 6.09
CA THR A 87 -3.18 -10.14 7.10
C THR A 87 -2.85 -11.52 7.66
N HIS A 88 -3.85 -12.31 8.02
CA HIS A 88 -3.66 -13.69 8.48
C HIS A 88 -2.99 -14.54 7.41
N THR A 89 -3.39 -14.39 6.14
CA THR A 89 -2.77 -15.11 5.02
C THR A 89 -1.29 -14.76 4.86
N PHE A 90 -0.92 -13.47 4.95
CA PHE A 90 0.48 -13.05 4.91
C PHE A 90 1.29 -13.53 6.12
N ASN A 91 0.68 -13.60 7.30
CA ASN A 91 1.37 -14.04 8.51
C ASN A 91 1.52 -15.57 8.58
N ALA A 92 0.56 -16.32 8.05
CA ALA A 92 0.51 -17.78 8.17
C ALA A 92 1.08 -18.52 6.95
N THR A 93 1.37 -17.82 5.85
CA THR A 93 1.85 -18.44 4.60
C THR A 93 3.06 -17.70 4.03
N PRO A 94 3.85 -18.32 3.14
CA PRO A 94 4.94 -17.63 2.43
C PRO A 94 4.48 -16.66 1.32
N ALA A 95 3.20 -16.25 1.33
CA ALA A 95 2.69 -15.27 0.37
C ALA A 95 3.39 -13.93 0.55
N VAL A 96 3.72 -13.27 -0.56
CA VAL A 96 4.35 -11.93 -0.58
C VAL A 96 3.60 -10.94 -1.45
N LYS A 97 2.63 -11.43 -2.25
CA LYS A 97 1.72 -10.61 -3.03
C LYS A 97 0.43 -11.38 -3.30
N ILE A 98 -0.70 -10.71 -3.12
CA ILE A 98 -2.04 -11.22 -3.44
C ILE A 98 -2.72 -10.17 -4.33
N ILE A 99 -3.29 -10.60 -5.46
CA ILE A 99 -4.22 -9.81 -6.27
C ILE A 99 -5.46 -10.68 -6.45
N GLU A 100 -6.59 -10.25 -5.91
CA GLU A 100 -7.85 -11.01 -5.94
C GLU A 100 -9.01 -10.11 -6.35
N ASN A 101 -10.08 -10.69 -6.90
CA ASN A 101 -11.31 -9.97 -7.22
C ASN A 101 -12.57 -10.76 -6.83
N HIS A 102 -13.71 -10.08 -6.88
CA HIS A 102 -15.03 -10.61 -6.53
C HIS A 102 -15.52 -11.77 -7.43
N LEU A 103 -14.82 -12.09 -8.53
CA LEU A 103 -15.14 -13.22 -9.42
C LEU A 103 -14.42 -14.52 -8.99
N GLY A 104 -13.82 -14.52 -7.80
CA GLY A 104 -13.04 -15.66 -7.29
C GLY A 104 -11.75 -15.92 -8.06
N LYS A 105 -11.21 -14.89 -8.74
CA LYS A 105 -9.91 -14.99 -9.43
C LYS A 105 -8.84 -14.38 -8.54
N ALA A 106 -7.78 -15.16 -8.29
CA ALA A 106 -6.65 -14.72 -7.50
C ALA A 106 -5.31 -15.04 -8.17
N PHE A 107 -4.37 -14.10 -8.08
CA PHE A 107 -2.94 -14.30 -8.31
C PHE A 107 -2.23 -14.18 -6.97
N VAL A 108 -1.57 -15.25 -6.54
CA VAL A 108 -0.81 -15.30 -5.28
C VAL A 108 0.65 -15.60 -5.59
N LYS A 109 1.55 -14.67 -5.27
CA LYS A 109 2.99 -14.91 -5.33
C LYS A 109 3.46 -15.39 -3.96
N GLN A 110 4.07 -16.56 -3.94
CA GLN A 110 4.70 -17.13 -2.74
C GLN A 110 6.22 -17.20 -2.95
N ILE A 111 6.99 -16.95 -1.91
CA ILE A 111 8.44 -17.19 -1.90
C ILE A 111 8.68 -18.36 -0.96
N PRO A 112 9.05 -19.56 -1.47
CA PRO A 112 9.35 -20.70 -0.62
C PRO A 112 10.51 -20.35 0.33
N ALA A 113 10.38 -20.70 1.60
CA ALA A 113 11.53 -20.72 2.49
C ALA A 113 12.49 -21.79 1.97
N ILE A 114 13.70 -21.40 1.55
CA ILE A 114 14.75 -22.36 1.19
C ILE A 114 15.14 -23.06 2.49
N SER A 115 14.69 -24.30 2.67
CA SER A 115 15.25 -25.17 3.70
C SER A 115 16.71 -25.39 3.35
N ALA A 116 17.62 -24.83 4.16
CA ALA A 116 19.02 -25.23 4.09
C ALA A 116 19.07 -26.71 4.45
N SER A 117 19.21 -27.58 3.44
CA SER A 117 19.40 -29.01 3.70
C SER A 117 20.68 -29.12 4.54
N ARG A 118 20.56 -29.64 5.75
CA ARG A 118 21.75 -30.02 6.53
C ARG A 118 22.43 -31.12 5.72
N ILE A 119 23.52 -30.78 5.04
CA ILE A 119 24.47 -31.79 4.57
C ILE A 119 25.05 -32.39 5.84
N SER A 120 24.53 -33.54 6.25
CA SER A 120 25.14 -34.37 7.28
C SER A 120 26.48 -34.84 6.72
N ILE A 121 27.55 -34.10 7.00
CA ILE A 121 28.91 -34.61 6.79
C ILE A 121 29.08 -35.76 7.79
N LEU A 122 28.93 -37.00 7.31
CA LEU A 122 29.36 -38.19 8.02
C LEU A 122 30.87 -38.09 8.20
N LEU A 123 31.31 -37.59 9.36
CA LEU A 123 32.70 -37.70 9.80
C LEU A 123 33.01 -39.19 9.99
N PRO A 124 34.06 -39.74 9.34
CA PRO A 124 34.45 -41.12 9.59
C PRO A 124 34.96 -41.24 11.02
N PHE A 125 34.30 -42.09 11.80
CA PHE A 125 34.80 -42.60 13.08
C PHE A 125 36.13 -43.33 12.80
N PHE A 126 37.27 -42.68 13.09
CA PHE A 126 38.52 -43.40 13.28
C PHE A 126 38.43 -44.15 14.62
N ILE A 127 38.07 -45.42 14.54
CA ILE A 127 38.31 -46.38 15.62
C ILE A 127 39.82 -46.62 15.66
N ASN A 128 40.47 -46.07 16.68
CA ASN A 128 41.84 -46.45 17.02
C ASN A 128 41.79 -47.88 17.59
N SER A 129 42.55 -48.80 17.02
CA SER A 129 42.77 -50.14 17.57
C SER A 129 44.27 -50.45 17.53
N ALA A 130 44.75 -50.91 18.69
CA ALA A 130 46.11 -51.32 19.07
C ALA A 130 47.09 -50.19 19.42
#